data_AF-A0A1Q3SVP6-F1
#
_entry.id   AF-A0A1Q3SVP6-F1
#
_cell.length_a   1.000
_cell.length_b   1.000
_cell.length_c   1.000
_cell.angle_alpha   90.00
_cell.angle_beta   90.00
_cell.angle_gamma   90.00
#
_symmetry.space_group_name_H-M   'P 1'
#
loop_
_entity.id
_entity.type
_entity.pdbx_description
1 polymer ?
#
loop_
_entity_poly.entity_id
_entity_poly.type
_entity_poly.pdbx_seq_one_letter_code
_entity_poly.pdbx_strand_id
1 'polypeptide(L)'
;MTDFKHLFGRVYILENEEAKRVKVGMTINCVEKRLEDVNNMWLGIKGTCQICGGRRLVNHEGFIPKHVVSCFRCPGSNSLPFEKDSSLAISYLIELKKNHGVLKGSQNSNSKRINGLEERIRRFQALDKLLGKWKVNTVYQTNSAEDVELRSHEILSDYLCKDVPFGEVFICSVAEATNAVELVLNQLDLLQSAKKEVLNT
;
A
#
# COMPACT_ATOMS: atom_id res chain seq x y z
N MET A 1 12.42 0.05 23.66
CA MET A 1 12.73 -1.13 22.84
C MET A 1 11.39 -1.74 22.45
N THR A 2 11.07 -1.73 21.18
CA THR A 2 9.87 -2.38 20.67
C THR A 2 10.18 -3.88 20.64
N ASP A 3 9.52 -4.66 21.49
CA ASP A 3 9.64 -6.13 21.43
C ASP A 3 8.95 -6.59 20.16
N PHE A 4 9.75 -6.94 19.16
CA PHE A 4 9.26 -7.53 17.93
C PHE A 4 8.93 -9.00 18.20
N LYS A 5 7.69 -9.40 17.93
CA LYS A 5 7.29 -10.81 18.04
C LYS A 5 7.95 -11.54 16.88
N HIS A 6 8.81 -12.52 17.18
CA HIS A 6 9.36 -13.45 16.20
C HIS A 6 8.21 -14.16 15.44
N LEU A 7 7.79 -13.56 14.33
CA LEU A 7 6.73 -14.05 13.48
C LEU A 7 7.34 -14.90 12.39
N PHE A 8 7.16 -16.22 12.54
CA PHE A 8 7.43 -17.15 11.46
C PHE A 8 6.55 -16.82 10.26
N GLY A 9 7.20 -16.54 9.15
CA GLY A 9 6.50 -16.09 7.95
C GLY A 9 7.40 -16.07 6.73
N ARG A 10 6.93 -15.36 5.71
CA ARG A 10 7.59 -15.19 4.44
C ARG A 10 7.85 -13.71 4.19
N VAL A 11 9.07 -13.37 3.84
CA VAL A 11 9.42 -12.09 3.22
C VAL A 11 9.48 -12.33 1.72
N TYR A 12 8.80 -11.53 0.93
CA TYR A 12 8.74 -11.68 -0.52
C TYR A 12 9.16 -10.40 -1.22
N ILE A 13 9.72 -10.58 -2.40
CA ILE A 13 10.04 -9.53 -3.37
C ILE A 13 9.10 -9.71 -4.54
N LEU A 14 8.25 -8.70 -4.76
CA LEU A 14 7.45 -8.59 -5.98
C LEU A 14 8.12 -7.63 -6.95
N GLU A 15 8.02 -7.94 -8.22
CA GLU A 15 8.58 -7.13 -9.29
C GLU A 15 7.50 -6.76 -10.31
N ASN A 16 7.57 -5.53 -10.79
CA ASN A 16 6.90 -5.10 -12.02
C ASN A 16 7.96 -4.52 -12.96
N GLU A 17 8.42 -5.34 -13.90
CA GLU A 17 9.48 -5.01 -14.86
C GLU A 17 9.11 -3.82 -15.75
N GLU A 18 7.87 -3.77 -16.23
CA GLU A 18 7.40 -2.68 -17.10
C GLU A 18 7.36 -1.33 -16.36
N ALA A 19 6.89 -1.35 -15.11
CA ALA A 19 6.87 -0.15 -14.27
C ALA A 19 8.26 0.17 -13.68
N LYS A 20 9.23 -0.75 -13.77
CA LYS A 20 10.52 -0.69 -13.09
C LYS A 20 10.35 -0.40 -11.60
N ARG A 21 9.57 -1.25 -10.93
CA ARG A 21 9.25 -1.12 -9.51
C ARG A 21 9.38 -2.47 -8.81
N VAL A 22 9.78 -2.38 -7.55
CA VAL A 22 9.89 -3.53 -6.66
C VAL A 22 9.10 -3.28 -5.39
N LYS A 23 8.53 -4.33 -4.81
CA LYS A 23 7.91 -4.29 -3.49
C LYS A 23 8.52 -5.39 -2.63
N VAL A 24 9.08 -4.99 -1.50
CA VAL A 24 9.39 -5.91 -0.39
C VAL A 24 8.17 -5.93 0.53
N GLY A 25 7.71 -7.13 0.89
CA GLY A 25 6.60 -7.28 1.83
C GLY A 25 6.71 -8.57 2.62
N MET A 26 5.87 -8.70 3.65
CA MET A 26 5.79 -9.94 4.42
C MET A 26 4.38 -10.53 4.51
N THR A 27 4.31 -11.82 4.82
CA THR A 27 3.07 -12.52 5.12
C THR A 27 3.32 -13.75 5.98
N ILE A 28 2.45 -13.99 6.95
CA ILE A 28 2.36 -15.28 7.66
C ILE A 28 1.48 -16.30 6.91
N ASN A 29 0.78 -15.85 5.87
CA ASN A 29 -0.11 -16.65 5.03
C ASN A 29 0.59 -17.00 3.71
N CYS A 30 -0.16 -17.07 2.61
CA CYS A 30 0.36 -17.34 1.28
C CYS A 30 0.74 -16.04 0.53
N VAL A 31 1.80 -16.11 -0.28
CA VAL A 31 2.32 -14.97 -1.04
C VAL A 31 1.44 -14.69 -2.26
N GLU A 32 0.82 -15.71 -2.83
CA GLU A 32 -0.03 -15.65 -4.01
C GLU A 32 -1.25 -14.75 -3.76
N LYS A 33 -1.89 -14.85 -2.58
CA LYS A 33 -3.00 -13.96 -2.21
C LYS A 33 -2.54 -12.52 -2.02
N ARG A 34 -1.29 -12.30 -1.58
CA ARG A 34 -0.72 -10.94 -1.48
C ARG A 34 -0.45 -10.37 -2.87
N LEU A 35 0.11 -11.17 -3.77
CA LEU A 35 0.30 -10.82 -5.18
C LEU A 35 -1.04 -10.47 -5.84
N GLU A 36 -2.06 -11.29 -5.64
CA GLU A 36 -3.41 -11.06 -6.16
C GLU A 36 -3.97 -9.72 -5.65
N ASP A 37 -3.86 -9.44 -4.35
CA ASP A 37 -4.33 -8.17 -3.79
C ASP A 37 -3.56 -6.96 -4.35
N VAL A 38 -2.24 -7.08 -4.49
CA VAL A 38 -1.38 -6.06 -5.11
C VAL A 38 -1.80 -5.80 -6.55
N ASN A 39 -1.97 -6.85 -7.36
CA ASN A 39 -2.42 -6.72 -8.74
C ASN A 39 -3.85 -6.16 -8.85
N ASN A 40 -4.75 -6.54 -7.95
CA ASN A 40 -6.10 -5.99 -7.91
C ASN A 40 -6.08 -4.48 -7.64
N MET A 41 -5.22 -4.01 -6.72
CA MET A 41 -5.04 -2.58 -6.47
C MET A 41 -4.37 -1.88 -7.66
N TRP A 42 -3.32 -2.48 -8.23
CA TRP A 42 -2.55 -1.92 -9.35
C TRP A 42 -3.40 -1.76 -10.62
N LEU A 43 -4.25 -2.74 -10.92
CA LEU A 43 -5.11 -2.75 -12.11
C LEU A 43 -6.44 -2.01 -11.88
N GLY A 44 -6.68 -1.47 -10.69
CA GLY A 44 -7.90 -0.74 -10.35
C GLY A 44 -9.15 -1.61 -10.12
N ILE A 45 -9.00 -2.93 -10.00
CA ILE A 45 -10.07 -3.86 -9.60
C ILE A 45 -10.44 -3.62 -8.13
N LYS A 46 -9.46 -3.29 -7.30
CA LYS A 46 -9.63 -2.89 -5.91
C LYS A 46 -9.33 -1.40 -5.76
N GLY A 47 -10.35 -0.57 -5.94
CA GLY A 47 -10.25 0.88 -5.91
C GLY A 47 -10.33 1.48 -4.50
N THR A 48 -9.88 2.72 -4.38
CA THR A 48 -9.89 3.49 -3.14
C THR A 48 -11.12 4.39 -3.06
N CYS A 49 -11.89 4.30 -1.98
CA CYS A 49 -13.04 5.19 -1.76
C CYS A 49 -12.60 6.66 -1.63
N GLN A 50 -13.22 7.53 -2.42
CA GLN A 50 -12.95 8.98 -2.45
C GLN A 50 -13.11 9.68 -1.09
N ILE A 51 -13.98 9.17 -0.23
CA ILE A 51 -14.29 9.80 1.06
C ILE A 51 -13.48 9.17 2.20
N CYS A 52 -13.69 7.88 2.46
CA CYS A 52 -13.09 7.22 3.62
C CYS A 52 -11.69 6.67 3.37
N GLY A 53 -11.25 6.55 2.11
CA GLY A 53 -9.93 6.00 1.77
C GLY A 53 -9.83 4.48 1.93
N GLY A 54 -10.91 3.83 2.36
CA GLY A 54 -11.00 2.38 2.41
C GLY A 54 -10.96 1.79 1.00
N ARG A 55 -10.14 0.76 0.80
CA ARG A 55 -10.06 0.03 -0.47
C ARG A 55 -11.10 -1.08 -0.55
N ARG A 56 -11.73 -1.23 -1.71
CA ARG A 56 -12.80 -2.21 -1.96
C ARG A 56 -12.71 -2.72 -3.38
N LEU A 57 -13.12 -3.97 -3.59
CA LEU A 57 -13.39 -4.47 -4.94
C LEU A 57 -14.51 -3.63 -5.55
N VAL A 58 -14.26 -3.08 -6.73
CA VAL A 58 -15.28 -2.34 -7.46
C VAL A 58 -16.31 -3.30 -8.01
N ASN A 59 -17.54 -2.82 -8.19
CA ASN A 59 -18.59 -3.63 -8.84
C ASN A 59 -18.31 -3.78 -10.35
N HIS A 60 -19.17 -4.53 -11.05
CA HIS A 60 -19.06 -4.75 -12.49
C HIS A 60 -19.14 -3.45 -13.33
N GLU A 61 -19.68 -2.38 -12.76
CA GLU A 61 -19.77 -1.05 -13.38
C GLU A 61 -18.56 -0.16 -13.04
N GLY A 62 -17.63 -0.63 -12.20
CA GLY A 62 -16.44 0.11 -11.76
C GLY A 62 -16.64 1.03 -10.56
N PHE A 63 -17.78 0.97 -9.86
CA PHE A 63 -18.07 1.80 -8.68
C PHE A 63 -17.65 1.12 -7.37
N ILE A 64 -17.32 1.94 -6.37
CA ILE A 64 -17.16 1.51 -4.99
C ILE A 64 -18.51 1.04 -4.43
N PRO A 65 -18.63 -0.20 -3.92
CA PRO A 65 -19.90 -0.69 -3.40
C PRO A 65 -20.34 0.06 -2.15
N LYS A 66 -21.64 -0.04 -1.84
CA LYS A 66 -22.22 0.48 -0.60
C LYS A 66 -21.47 -0.06 0.60
N HIS A 67 -21.06 0.83 1.49
CA HIS A 67 -20.35 0.44 2.70
C HIS A 67 -20.56 1.41 3.84
N VAL A 68 -20.20 0.93 5.03
CA VAL A 68 -20.36 1.63 6.30
C VAL A 68 -18.98 1.93 6.88
N VAL A 69 -18.82 3.12 7.46
CA VAL A 69 -17.64 3.56 8.20
C VAL A 69 -18.12 4.15 9.51
N SER A 70 -17.60 3.66 10.64
CA SER A 70 -18.03 4.09 11.97
C SER A 70 -19.55 4.02 12.17
N CYS A 71 -20.17 2.93 11.73
CA CYS A 71 -21.62 2.69 11.77
C CYS A 71 -22.49 3.58 10.86
N PHE A 72 -21.91 4.53 10.11
CA PHE A 72 -22.62 5.37 9.15
C PHE A 72 -22.34 4.98 7.70
N ARG A 73 -23.35 5.12 6.83
CA ARG A 73 -23.16 4.94 5.39
C ARG A 73 -22.12 5.93 4.88
N CYS A 74 -21.11 5.44 4.18
CA CYS A 74 -20.09 6.31 3.60
C CYS A 74 -20.65 7.05 2.38
N PRO A 75 -20.50 8.39 2.30
CA PRO A 75 -20.93 9.16 1.13
C PRO A 75 -20.23 8.75 -0.17
N GLY A 76 -19.04 8.14 -0.10
CA GLY A 76 -18.34 7.59 -1.27
C GLY A 76 -18.86 6.23 -1.76
N SER A 77 -20.01 5.78 -1.23
CA SER A 77 -20.71 4.59 -1.74
C SER A 77 -21.31 4.87 -3.12
N ASN A 78 -21.30 3.88 -4.01
CA ASN A 78 -21.80 4.01 -5.39
C ASN A 78 -21.15 5.15 -6.18
N SER A 79 -19.87 5.43 -5.90
CA SER A 79 -19.10 6.47 -6.59
C SER A 79 -17.88 5.84 -7.22
N LEU A 80 -17.32 6.51 -8.24
CA LEU A 80 -16.08 6.06 -8.84
C LEU A 80 -14.95 6.08 -7.80
N PRO A 81 -14.00 5.14 -7.88
CA PRO A 81 -12.84 5.13 -7.01
C PRO A 81 -11.91 6.31 -7.32
N PHE A 82 -11.03 6.64 -6.38
CA PHE A 82 -10.05 7.72 -6.49
C PHE A 82 -9.14 7.60 -7.72
N GLU A 83 -8.83 6.37 -8.11
CA GLU A 83 -8.00 6.03 -9.27
C GLU A 83 -8.67 6.40 -10.61
N LYS A 84 -9.97 6.75 -10.61
CA LYS A 84 -10.76 7.08 -11.81
C LYS A 84 -11.33 8.49 -11.78
N ASP A 85 -11.69 8.99 -10.60
CA ASP A 85 -12.25 10.33 -10.40
C ASP A 85 -11.88 10.85 -9.02
N SER A 86 -11.72 12.18 -8.90
CA SER A 86 -11.47 12.87 -7.63
C SER A 86 -12.51 13.95 -7.31
N SER A 87 -13.53 14.13 -8.16
CA SER A 87 -14.49 15.23 -8.08
C SER A 87 -15.31 15.18 -6.79
N LEU A 88 -15.71 13.98 -6.35
CA LEU A 88 -16.45 13.80 -5.10
C LEU A 88 -15.56 14.13 -3.89
N ALA A 89 -14.30 13.69 -3.89
CA ALA A 89 -13.35 14.02 -2.84
C ALA A 89 -13.09 15.53 -2.73
N ILE A 90 -12.93 16.21 -3.87
CA ILE A 90 -12.70 17.67 -3.93
C ILE A 90 -13.92 18.42 -3.38
N SER A 91 -15.13 18.06 -3.84
CA SER A 91 -16.37 18.66 -3.35
C SER A 91 -16.51 18.47 -1.84
N TYR A 92 -16.23 17.26 -1.35
CA TYR A 92 -16.29 16.95 0.08
C TYR A 92 -15.25 17.72 0.91
N LEU A 93 -14.04 17.92 0.37
CA LEU A 93 -13.00 18.71 1.01
C LEU A 93 -13.42 20.18 1.18
N ILE A 94 -14.04 20.77 0.15
CA ILE A 94 -14.54 22.15 0.18
C ILE A 94 -15.58 22.30 1.29
N GLU A 95 -16.53 21.37 1.40
CA GLU A 95 -17.54 21.37 2.46
C GLU A 95 -16.91 21.23 3.86
N LEU A 96 -15.95 20.32 4.02
CA LEU A 96 -15.25 20.12 5.29
C LEU A 96 -14.51 21.40 5.73
N LYS A 97 -13.80 22.07 4.82
CA LYS A 97 -13.09 23.32 5.12
C LYS A 97 -14.05 24.45 5.51
N LYS A 98 -15.18 24.57 4.80
CA LYS A 98 -16.22 25.56 5.12
C LYS A 98 -16.78 25.35 6.53
N ASN A 99 -17.08 24.12 6.90
CA ASN A 99 -17.62 23.78 8.22
C ASN A 99 -16.57 23.87 9.33
N HIS A 100 -15.29 23.60 9.02
CA HIS A 100 -14.19 23.74 9.97
C HIS A 100 -14.00 25.20 10.44
N GLY A 101 -14.13 26.17 9.54
CA GLY A 101 -14.03 27.60 9.87
C GLY A 101 -15.11 28.09 10.86
N VAL A 102 -16.21 27.36 10.99
CA VAL A 102 -17.35 27.71 11.86
C VAL A 102 -17.22 27.11 13.27
N LEU A 103 -16.47 26.01 13.45
CA LEU A 103 -16.40 25.25 14.70
C LEU A 103 -15.09 25.54 15.47
N LYS A 104 -15.11 26.51 16.38
CA LYS A 104 -13.95 26.91 17.21
C LYS A 104 -13.54 25.91 18.31
N GLY A 105 -14.22 24.76 18.48
CA GLY A 105 -14.08 23.90 19.68
C GLY A 105 -13.41 22.52 19.52
N SER A 106 -13.15 22.03 18.30
CA SER A 106 -12.58 20.69 18.08
C SER A 106 -11.68 20.67 16.82
N GLN A 107 -10.59 21.42 16.88
CA GLN A 107 -9.70 21.66 15.74
C GLN A 107 -8.87 20.41 15.36
N ASN A 108 -8.50 19.56 16.32
CA ASN A 108 -7.50 18.49 16.09
C ASN A 108 -7.99 17.33 15.22
N SER A 109 -9.24 16.88 15.37
CA SER A 109 -9.76 15.73 14.59
C SER A 109 -10.11 16.14 13.15
N ASN A 110 -10.76 17.29 13.00
CA ASN A 110 -11.16 17.80 11.69
C ASN A 110 -9.95 18.23 10.85
N SER A 111 -8.93 18.85 11.45
CA SER A 111 -7.68 19.20 10.74
C SER A 111 -6.96 17.95 10.22
N LYS A 112 -6.85 16.89 11.01
CA LYS A 112 -6.27 15.61 10.56
C LYS A 112 -7.05 15.02 9.38
N ARG A 113 -8.38 15.11 9.40
CA ARG A 113 -9.24 14.62 8.33
C ARG A 113 -9.08 15.43 7.04
N ILE A 114 -9.00 16.75 7.16
CA ILE A 114 -8.75 17.67 6.03
C ILE A 114 -7.39 17.36 5.42
N ASN A 115 -6.32 17.40 6.21
CA ASN A 115 -4.94 17.14 5.74
C ASN A 115 -4.83 15.75 5.09
N GLY A 116 -5.44 14.73 5.70
CA GLY A 116 -5.44 13.36 5.17
C GLY A 116 -6.27 13.21 3.90
N LEU A 117 -7.27 14.06 3.64
CA LEU A 117 -8.02 14.07 2.39
C LEU A 117 -7.26 14.85 1.30
N GLU A 118 -6.65 15.99 1.64
CA GLU A 118 -5.78 16.75 0.74
C GLU A 118 -4.64 15.91 0.22
N GLU A 119 -3.93 15.21 1.11
CA GLU A 119 -2.81 14.37 0.73
C GLU A 119 -3.24 13.21 -0.17
N ARG A 120 -4.43 12.63 0.06
CA ARG A 120 -4.98 11.60 -0.83
C ARG A 120 -5.31 12.18 -2.21
N ILE A 121 -5.99 13.33 -2.28
CA ILE A 121 -6.30 14.00 -3.56
C ILE A 121 -5.01 14.26 -4.33
N ARG A 122 -4.02 14.89 -3.68
CA ARG A 122 -2.71 15.19 -4.27
C ARG A 122 -2.06 13.93 -4.84
N ARG A 123 -2.00 12.85 -4.04
CA ARG A 123 -1.39 11.58 -4.47
C ARG A 123 -2.11 10.98 -5.67
N PHE A 124 -3.44 10.90 -5.67
CA PHE A 124 -4.19 10.26 -6.77
C PHE A 124 -4.20 11.11 -8.04
N GLN A 125 -4.13 12.43 -7.93
CA GLN A 125 -3.97 13.31 -9.10
C GLN A 125 -2.59 13.24 -9.73
N ALA A 126 -1.56 12.90 -8.95
CA ALA A 126 -0.19 12.71 -9.43
C ALA A 126 0.09 11.30 -9.98
N LEU A 127 -0.88 10.38 -9.93
CA LEU A 127 -0.67 9.02 -10.42
C LEU A 127 -0.54 9.00 -11.94
N ASP A 128 0.64 8.61 -12.40
CA ASP A 128 0.88 8.26 -13.79
C ASP A 128 0.15 6.97 -14.19
N LYS A 129 0.08 6.74 -15.50
CA LYS A 129 -0.45 5.50 -16.06
C LYS A 129 0.35 4.31 -15.52
N LEU A 130 -0.33 3.45 -14.77
CA LEU A 130 0.23 2.21 -14.21
C LEU A 130 0.41 1.18 -15.35
N LEU A 131 1.63 0.64 -15.47
CA LEU A 131 2.03 -0.31 -16.52
C LEU A 131 2.29 -1.70 -15.93
N GLY A 132 2.18 -2.72 -16.78
CA GLY A 132 2.44 -4.11 -16.44
C GLY A 132 1.65 -4.70 -15.29
N LYS A 133 2.10 -5.86 -14.85
CA LYS A 133 1.59 -6.59 -13.69
C LYS A 133 2.73 -6.95 -12.78
N TRP A 134 2.40 -7.06 -11.50
CA TRP A 134 3.33 -7.57 -10.50
C TRP A 134 3.44 -9.08 -10.62
N LYS A 135 4.65 -9.58 -10.36
CA LYS A 135 5.00 -11.00 -10.26
C LYS A 135 5.75 -11.24 -8.96
N VAL A 136 5.76 -12.48 -8.46
CA VAL A 136 6.67 -12.85 -7.35
C VAL A 136 8.01 -13.18 -7.97
N ASN A 137 9.07 -12.60 -7.43
CA ASN A 137 10.44 -12.86 -7.87
C ASN A 137 11.17 -13.77 -6.88
N THR A 138 11.19 -13.40 -5.59
CA THR A 138 11.92 -14.16 -4.56
C THR A 138 11.11 -14.22 -3.27
N VAL A 139 11.20 -15.33 -2.54
CA VAL A 139 10.58 -15.54 -1.23
C VAL A 139 11.61 -16.11 -0.25
N TYR A 140 11.64 -15.56 0.96
CA TYR A 140 12.44 -16.02 2.10
C TYR A 140 11.51 -16.46 3.22
N GLN A 141 11.58 -17.72 3.62
CA GLN A 141 10.91 -18.19 4.82
C GLN A 141 11.83 -17.98 6.04
N THR A 142 11.35 -17.30 7.08
CA THR A 142 12.15 -16.90 8.23
C THR A 142 11.31 -16.80 9.51
N ASN A 143 11.96 -16.88 10.68
CA ASN A 143 11.34 -16.77 12.01
C ASN A 143 11.04 -15.32 12.43
N SER A 144 11.42 -14.33 11.63
CA SER A 144 11.39 -12.91 11.98
C SER A 144 11.00 -12.07 10.75
N ALA A 145 9.92 -12.49 10.07
CA ALA A 145 9.56 -11.92 8.77
C ALA A 145 9.16 -10.43 8.85
N GLU A 146 8.56 -10.00 9.96
CA GLU A 146 8.23 -8.59 10.23
C GLU A 146 9.49 -7.72 10.33
N ASP A 147 10.47 -8.14 11.14
CA ASP A 147 11.72 -7.39 11.35
C ASP A 147 12.53 -7.29 10.07
N VAL A 148 12.58 -8.40 9.33
CA VAL A 148 13.29 -8.45 8.06
C VAL A 148 12.67 -7.48 7.06
N GLU A 149 11.35 -7.45 6.92
CA GLU A 149 10.67 -6.49 6.04
C GLU A 149 10.95 -5.04 6.48
N LEU A 150 10.69 -4.72 7.74
CA LEU A 150 10.79 -3.36 8.25
C LEU A 150 12.19 -2.77 8.06
N ARG A 151 13.24 -3.51 8.45
CA ARG A 151 14.63 -3.05 8.29
C ARG A 151 15.08 -3.03 6.82
N SER A 152 14.49 -3.90 5.98
CA SER A 152 14.74 -3.82 4.53
C SER A 152 14.15 -2.54 3.95
N HIS A 153 12.98 -2.10 4.42
CA HIS A 153 12.40 -0.81 4.01
C HIS A 153 13.25 0.37 4.47
N GLU A 154 13.88 0.29 5.65
CA GLU A 154 14.82 1.32 6.14
C GLU A 154 16.02 1.46 5.20
N ILE A 155 16.62 0.34 4.78
CA ILE A 155 17.73 0.33 3.80
C ILE A 155 17.29 0.87 2.44
N LEU A 156 16.06 0.55 2.01
CA LEU A 156 15.53 0.95 0.70
C LEU A 156 14.84 2.32 0.71
N SER A 157 14.88 3.07 1.82
CA SER A 157 14.09 4.29 2.03
C SER A 157 14.37 5.38 0.99
N ASP A 158 15.61 5.50 0.51
CA ASP A 158 16.00 6.44 -0.55
C ASP A 158 15.36 6.11 -1.91
N TYR A 159 14.95 4.86 -2.12
CA TYR A 159 14.27 4.40 -3.35
C TYR A 159 12.74 4.48 -3.25
N LEU A 160 12.18 4.99 -2.15
CA LEU A 160 10.73 4.94 -1.91
C LEU A 160 9.94 5.74 -2.96
N CYS A 161 9.06 5.05 -3.68
CA CYS A 161 8.12 5.62 -4.63
C CYS A 161 6.82 6.01 -3.93
N LYS A 162 6.48 7.31 -3.95
CA LYS A 162 5.24 7.83 -3.33
C LYS A 162 4.05 7.85 -4.30
N ASP A 163 4.33 7.75 -5.60
CA ASP A 163 3.33 7.87 -6.68
C ASP A 163 2.78 6.49 -7.06
N VAL A 164 2.30 5.76 -6.06
CA VAL A 164 1.67 4.44 -6.22
C VAL A 164 0.36 4.36 -5.44
N PRO A 165 -0.61 3.55 -5.90
CA PRO A 165 -1.91 3.47 -5.25
C PRO A 165 -1.88 2.71 -3.92
N PHE A 166 -0.78 2.09 -3.51
CA PHE A 166 -0.66 1.30 -2.28
C PHE A 166 0.75 1.23 -1.70
N GLY A 167 0.82 1.09 -0.37
CA GLY A 167 1.98 0.64 0.41
C GLY A 167 3.33 1.24 0.04
N GLU A 168 4.38 0.56 0.49
CA GLU A 168 5.77 0.84 0.18
C GLU A 168 6.12 0.09 -1.11
N VAL A 169 6.55 0.86 -2.10
CA VAL A 169 7.05 0.43 -3.41
C VAL A 169 8.34 1.19 -3.67
N PHE A 170 9.32 0.54 -4.28
CA PHE A 170 10.67 1.06 -4.45
C PHE A 170 11.03 1.16 -5.93
N ILE A 171 11.72 2.24 -6.30
CA ILE A 171 12.31 2.47 -7.62
C ILE A 171 13.73 1.88 -7.60
N CYS A 172 13.82 0.57 -7.48
CA CYS A 172 15.09 -0.16 -7.49
C CYS A 172 14.96 -1.46 -8.29
N SER A 173 16.10 -2.09 -8.55
CA SER A 173 16.19 -3.42 -9.12
C SER A 173 15.86 -4.51 -8.10
N VAL A 174 15.47 -5.69 -8.59
CA VAL A 174 15.34 -6.88 -7.73
C VAL A 174 16.65 -7.22 -7.03
N ALA A 175 17.80 -7.00 -7.67
CA ALA A 175 19.10 -7.26 -7.06
C ALA A 175 19.33 -6.37 -5.83
N GLU A 176 19.01 -5.08 -5.91
CA GLU A 176 19.11 -4.15 -4.78
C GLU A 176 18.16 -4.55 -3.64
N ALA A 177 16.91 -4.88 -3.96
CA ALA A 177 15.96 -5.35 -2.95
C ALA A 177 16.38 -6.68 -2.32
N THR A 178 16.93 -7.60 -3.11
CA THR A 178 17.49 -8.89 -2.66
C THR A 178 18.64 -8.67 -1.69
N ASN A 179 19.58 -7.80 -2.06
CA ASN A 179 20.72 -7.44 -1.21
C ASN A 179 20.27 -6.82 0.11
N ALA A 180 19.26 -5.95 0.08
CA ALA A 180 18.70 -5.36 1.31
C ALA A 180 18.13 -6.44 2.24
N VAL A 181 17.30 -7.35 1.71
CA VAL A 181 16.71 -8.45 2.49
C VAL A 181 17.78 -9.39 3.04
N GLU A 182 18.76 -9.79 2.22
CA GLU A 182 19.83 -10.68 2.65
C GLU A 182 20.78 -10.04 3.66
N LEU A 183 21.06 -8.75 3.53
CA LEU A 183 21.83 -7.98 4.52
C LEU A 183 21.13 -8.00 5.88
N VAL A 184 19.82 -7.77 5.91
CA VAL A 184 19.04 -7.79 7.16
C VAL A 184 18.99 -9.19 7.75
N LEU A 185 18.73 -10.21 6.93
CA LEU A 185 18.77 -11.61 7.38
C LEU A 185 20.13 -11.97 7.97
N ASN A 186 21.23 -11.47 7.40
CA ASN A 186 22.58 -11.67 7.93
C ASN A 186 22.79 -10.94 9.26
N GLN A 187 22.35 -9.68 9.37
CA GLN A 187 22.42 -8.89 10.62
C GLN A 187 21.62 -9.49 11.78
N LEU A 188 20.62 -10.33 11.46
CA LEU A 188 19.81 -11.05 12.44
C LEU A 188 20.29 -12.48 12.68
N ASP A 189 21.41 -12.90 12.08
CA ASP A 189 21.92 -14.28 12.10
C ASP A 189 20.92 -15.33 11.57
N LEU A 190 20.02 -14.92 10.67
CA LEU A 190 18.96 -15.74 10.10
C LEU A 190 19.25 -16.25 8.69
N LEU A 191 20.21 -15.63 7.97
CA LEU A 191 20.43 -15.88 6.54
C LEU A 191 20.61 -17.36 6.19
N GLN A 192 21.40 -18.09 6.96
CA GLN A 192 21.65 -19.53 6.73
C GLN A 192 20.44 -20.41 7.05
N SER A 193 19.60 -19.96 7.98
CA SER A 193 18.38 -20.69 8.39
C SER A 193 17.18 -20.39 7.50
N ALA A 194 17.24 -19.28 6.74
CA ALA A 194 16.15 -18.84 5.89
C ALA A 194 16.07 -19.70 4.62
N LYS A 195 14.89 -20.25 4.33
CA LYS A 195 14.67 -20.97 3.07
C LYS A 195 14.37 -19.96 1.97
N LYS A 196 15.29 -19.83 1.00
CA LYS A 196 15.12 -18.99 -0.19
C LYS A 196 14.49 -19.79 -1.34
N GLU A 197 13.46 -19.23 -1.95
CA GLU A 197 12.82 -19.75 -3.16
C GLU A 197 12.81 -18.63 -4.21
N VAL A 198 13.48 -18.86 -5.34
CA VAL A 198 13.50 -17.93 -6.48
C VAL A 198 12.47 -18.44 -7.50
N LEU A 199 11.52 -17.57 -7.85
CA LEU A 199 10.42 -17.88 -8.75
C LEU A 199 10.65 -17.13 -10.06
N ASN A 200 11.06 -17.88 -11.09
CA ASN A 200 11.15 -17.37 -12.46
C ASN A 200 9.80 -17.58 -13.15
N THR A 201 8.86 -16.65 -12.98
CA THR A 201 7.58 -16.63 -13.71
C THR A 201 7.43 -15.35 -14.52
#